data_AF-A0A1E5IYD1-F1
#
_entry.id   AF-A0A1E5IYD1-F1
#
_cell.length_a   1.000
_cell.length_b   1.000
_cell.length_c   1.000
_cell.angle_alpha   90.00
_cell.angle_beta   90.00
_cell.angle_gamma   90.00
#
_symmetry.space_group_name_H-M   'P 1'
#
loop_
_entity.id
_entity.type
_entity.pdbx_description
1 polymer ?
#
loop_
_entity_poly.entity_id
_entity_poly.type
_entity_poly.pdbx_seq_one_letter_code
_entity_poly.pdbx_strand_id
1 'polypeptide(L)'
;MLNLAVLPFMPIVGAMTANLSQLIRGENTRKISVGLKTFITACAAFASVWFLLLVTAIYTGGDTNTAAGVEVLALFVAGLAVFSIFKLDRFIGERTQVWLFRLALPIMVISCLTVSLFG
;
A
#
# COMPACT_ATOMS: atom_id res chain seq x y z
N MET A 1 18.81 -8.90 -4.11
CA MET A 1 18.82 -7.47 -3.77
C MET A 1 17.95 -6.75 -4.78
N LEU A 2 16.95 -6.03 -4.29
CA LEU A 2 15.98 -5.31 -5.10
C LEU A 2 16.64 -4.23 -5.96
N ASN A 3 16.11 -4.05 -7.17
CA ASN A 3 16.45 -2.93 -8.01
C ASN A 3 16.06 -1.59 -7.35
N LEU A 4 17.00 -0.63 -7.33
CA LEU A 4 16.80 0.69 -6.72
C LEU A 4 15.59 1.45 -7.30
N ALA A 5 15.28 1.23 -8.58
CA ALA A 5 14.14 1.85 -9.24
C ALA A 5 12.79 1.40 -8.66
N VAL A 6 12.77 0.25 -8.01
CA VAL A 6 11.57 -0.44 -7.52
C VAL A 6 11.36 -0.19 -6.02
N LEU A 7 12.41 0.27 -5.34
CA LEU A 7 12.46 0.56 -3.92
C LEU A 7 11.31 1.46 -3.40
N PRO A 8 10.85 2.53 -4.09
CA PRO A 8 9.80 3.39 -3.55
C PRO A 8 8.39 2.78 -3.59
N PHE A 9 8.14 1.75 -4.40
CA PHE A 9 6.78 1.21 -4.58
C PHE A 9 6.27 0.48 -3.34
N MET A 10 7.10 -0.32 -2.69
CA MET A 10 6.69 -1.08 -1.50
C MET A 10 6.33 -0.18 -0.30
N PRO A 11 7.11 0.86 0.03
CA PRO A 11 6.73 1.82 1.06
C PRO A 11 5.43 2.57 0.72
N ILE A 12 5.21 2.91 -0.55
CA ILE A 12 3.94 3.53 -0.99
C ILE A 12 2.77 2.59 -0.72
N VAL A 13 2.87 1.31 -1.11
CA VAL A 13 1.82 0.31 -0.87
C VAL A 13 1.57 0.13 0.64
N GLY A 14 2.63 0.10 1.45
CA GLY A 14 2.53 0.07 2.92
C GLY A 14 1.79 1.28 3.50
N ALA A 15 2.17 2.48 3.08
CA ALA A 15 1.53 3.73 3.51
C ALA A 15 0.06 3.81 3.10
N MET A 16 -0.27 3.39 1.88
CA MET A 16 -1.65 3.31 1.42
C MET A 16 -2.46 2.29 2.24
N THR A 17 -1.87 1.17 2.60
CA THR A 17 -2.51 0.15 3.45
C THR A 17 -2.85 0.72 4.83
N ALA A 18 -1.93 1.46 5.44
CA ALA A 18 -2.18 2.14 6.71
C ALA A 18 -3.32 3.17 6.59
N ASN A 19 -3.33 3.97 5.52
CA ASN A 19 -4.38 4.96 5.26
C ASN A 19 -5.77 4.31 5.07
N LEU A 20 -5.84 3.20 4.31
CA LEU A 20 -7.08 2.44 4.14
C LEU A 20 -7.55 1.81 5.46
N SER A 21 -6.63 1.30 6.28
CA SER A 21 -6.96 0.73 7.59
C SER A 21 -7.63 1.77 8.49
N GLN A 22 -7.11 3.00 8.52
CA GLN A 22 -7.72 4.10 9.27
C GLN A 22 -9.13 4.45 8.77
N LEU A 23 -9.35 4.45 7.44
CA LEU A 23 -10.68 4.66 6.87
C LEU A 23 -11.67 3.58 7.29
N ILE A 24 -11.30 2.31 7.15
CA ILE A 24 -12.18 1.15 7.40
C ILE A 24 -12.53 1.06 8.89
N ARG A 25 -11.57 1.38 9.77
CA ARG A 25 -11.78 1.42 11.22
C ARG A 25 -12.50 2.68 11.70
N GLY A 26 -12.69 3.69 10.85
CA GLY A 26 -13.26 4.97 11.23
C GLY A 26 -12.34 5.81 12.14
N GLU A 27 -11.04 5.54 12.13
CA GLU A 27 -10.01 6.22 12.95
C GLU A 27 -9.45 7.49 12.28
N ASN A 28 -9.97 7.88 11.11
CA ASN A 28 -9.53 9.09 10.43
C ASN A 28 -9.73 10.31 11.32
N THR A 29 -8.67 11.12 11.46
CA THR A 29 -8.68 12.33 12.28
C THR A 29 -9.68 13.38 11.78
N ARG A 30 -10.10 13.29 10.52
CA ARG A 30 -11.10 14.16 9.89
C ARG A 30 -12.35 13.37 9.50
N LYS A 31 -13.52 14.01 9.63
CA LYS A 31 -14.80 13.48 9.16
C LYS A 31 -14.89 13.57 7.64
N ILE A 32 -14.24 12.64 6.96
CA ILE A 32 -14.26 12.58 5.49
C ILE A 32 -15.52 11.86 5.04
N SER A 33 -16.39 12.58 4.36
CA SER A 33 -17.54 12.01 3.68
C SER A 33 -17.05 11.18 2.48
N VAL A 34 -17.11 9.86 2.62
CA VAL A 34 -16.78 8.92 1.53
C VAL A 34 -18.07 8.26 1.06
N GLY A 35 -18.40 8.43 -0.22
CA GLY A 35 -19.56 7.77 -0.82
C GLY A 35 -19.40 6.25 -0.85
N LEU A 36 -20.52 5.52 -0.84
CA LEU A 36 -20.56 4.04 -0.75
C LEU A 36 -19.65 3.35 -1.78
N LYS A 37 -19.64 3.82 -3.03
CA LYS A 37 -18.78 3.25 -4.09
C LYS A 37 -17.29 3.36 -3.74
N THR A 38 -16.86 4.53 -3.24
CA THR A 38 -15.46 4.76 -2.86
C THR A 38 -15.07 3.94 -1.62
N PHE A 39 -16.00 3.77 -0.69
CA PHE A 39 -15.79 2.91 0.46
C PHE A 39 -15.61 1.43 0.04
N ILE A 40 -16.48 0.92 -0.84
CA ILE A 40 -16.37 -0.45 -1.36
C ILE A 40 -15.02 -0.65 -2.09
N THR A 41 -14.59 0.29 -2.93
CA THR A 41 -13.29 0.20 -3.61
C THR A 41 -12.11 0.22 -2.64
N ALA A 42 -12.20 1.02 -1.57
CA ALA A 42 -11.17 1.07 -0.53
C ALA A 42 -11.08 -0.24 0.25
N CYS A 43 -12.22 -0.84 0.61
CA CYS A 43 -12.28 -2.16 1.25
C CYS A 43 -11.71 -3.26 0.33
N ALA A 44 -12.07 -3.25 -0.95
CA ALA A 44 -11.53 -4.18 -1.92
C ALA A 44 -10.01 -4.04 -2.04
N ALA A 45 -9.48 -2.82 -2.15
CA ALA A 45 -8.05 -2.55 -2.18
C ALA A 45 -7.34 -3.09 -0.91
N PHE A 46 -7.90 -2.83 0.26
CA PHE A 46 -7.34 -3.30 1.53
C PHE A 46 -7.35 -4.83 1.65
N ALA A 47 -8.39 -5.51 1.16
CA ALA A 47 -8.42 -6.96 1.15
C ALA A 47 -7.41 -7.54 0.14
N SER A 48 -7.31 -6.95 -1.05
CA SER A 48 -6.45 -7.43 -2.12
C SER A 48 -4.96 -7.22 -1.85
N VAL A 49 -4.57 -6.20 -1.08
CA VAL A 49 -3.15 -5.85 -0.87
C VAL A 49 -2.35 -7.00 -0.26
N TRP A 50 -2.95 -7.81 0.62
CA TRP A 50 -2.26 -8.93 1.26
C TRP A 50 -1.93 -10.04 0.27
N PHE A 51 -2.84 -10.32 -0.67
CA PHE A 51 -2.59 -11.28 -1.75
C PHE A 51 -1.58 -10.74 -2.77
N LEU A 52 -1.69 -9.44 -3.12
CA LEU A 52 -0.73 -8.80 -4.01
C LEU A 52 0.68 -8.84 -3.42
N LEU A 53 0.82 -8.53 -2.12
CA LEU A 53 2.11 -8.56 -1.42
C LEU A 53 2.69 -9.99 -1.37
N LEU A 54 1.86 -11.00 -1.10
CA LEU A 54 2.28 -12.40 -1.09
C LEU A 54 2.81 -12.83 -2.46
N VAL A 55 2.05 -12.54 -3.53
CA VAL A 55 2.45 -12.87 -4.90
C VAL A 55 3.73 -12.14 -5.27
N THR A 56 3.85 -10.85 -4.97
CA THR A 56 5.06 -10.07 -5.24
C THR A 56 6.28 -10.61 -4.50
N ALA A 57 6.15 -10.95 -3.22
CA ALA A 57 7.26 -11.52 -2.44
C ALA A 57 7.70 -12.89 -2.96
N ILE A 58 6.77 -13.74 -3.40
CA ILE A 58 7.09 -15.05 -4.00
C ILE A 58 7.83 -14.87 -5.33
N TYR A 59 7.30 -14.01 -6.21
CA TYR A 59 7.89 -13.80 -7.54
C TYR A 59 9.26 -13.12 -7.49
N THR A 60 9.45 -12.15 -6.59
CA THR A 60 10.75 -11.47 -6.39
C THR A 60 11.76 -12.34 -5.64
N GLY A 61 11.30 -13.19 -4.71
CA GLY A 61 12.17 -14.12 -3.99
C GLY A 61 12.73 -15.24 -4.88
N GLY A 62 11.92 -15.74 -5.82
CA GLY A 62 12.30 -16.85 -6.71
C GLY A 62 12.79 -18.10 -5.96
N ASP A 63 13.51 -18.97 -6.68
CA ASP A 63 14.01 -20.25 -6.11
C ASP A 63 15.28 -20.08 -5.24
N THR A 64 15.98 -18.94 -5.33
CA THR A 64 17.33 -18.77 -4.72
C THR A 64 17.55 -17.46 -3.99
N ASN A 65 16.64 -16.48 -4.07
CA ASN A 65 16.88 -15.11 -3.60
C ASN A 65 15.87 -14.68 -2.52
N THR A 66 15.72 -15.50 -1.48
CA THR A 66 14.85 -15.24 -0.32
C THR A 66 15.07 -13.86 0.30
N ALA A 67 16.29 -13.34 0.23
CA ALA A 67 16.63 -11.98 0.68
C ALA A 67 15.83 -10.88 -0.03
N ALA A 68 15.57 -11.00 -1.33
CA ALA A 68 14.78 -10.01 -2.08
C ALA A 68 13.32 -9.99 -1.62
N GLY A 69 12.72 -11.17 -1.39
CA GLY A 69 11.37 -11.26 -0.81
C GLY A 69 11.28 -10.66 0.59
N VAL A 70 12.32 -10.84 1.42
CA VAL A 70 12.41 -10.20 2.74
C VAL A 70 12.55 -8.69 2.63
N GLU A 71 13.35 -8.19 1.70
CA GLU A 71 13.50 -6.74 1.43
C GLU A 71 12.17 -6.10 0.99
N VAL A 72 11.40 -6.76 0.11
CA VAL A 72 10.04 -6.33 -0.29
C VAL A 72 9.15 -6.15 0.94
N LEU A 73 9.10 -7.17 1.80
CA LEU A 73 8.28 -7.15 3.01
C LEU A 73 8.76 -6.08 4.01
N ALA A 74 10.07 -5.93 4.19
CA ALA A 74 10.65 -4.93 5.07
C ALA A 74 10.30 -3.50 4.61
N LEU A 75 10.39 -3.23 3.32
CA LEU A 75 10.02 -1.94 2.73
C LEU A 75 8.53 -1.64 2.86
N PHE A 76 7.68 -2.65 2.65
CA PHE A 76 6.23 -2.53 2.89
C PHE A 76 5.92 -2.18 4.35
N VAL A 77 6.51 -2.92 5.29
CA VAL A 77 6.34 -2.68 6.73
C VAL A 77 6.85 -1.30 7.13
N ALA A 78 7.98 -0.86 6.57
CA ALA A 78 8.52 0.47 6.81
C ALA A 78 7.53 1.57 6.37
N GLY A 79 6.97 1.46 5.17
CA GLY A 79 5.95 2.40 4.69
C GLY A 79 4.69 2.44 5.56
N LEU A 80 4.21 1.27 5.97
CA LEU A 80 3.06 1.12 6.88
C LEU A 80 3.36 1.79 8.23
N ALA A 81 4.50 1.47 8.84
CA ALA A 81 4.91 2.00 10.13
C ALA A 81 5.11 3.52 10.09
N VAL A 82 5.79 4.03 9.06
CA VAL A 82 6.00 5.48 8.88
C VAL A 82 4.67 6.20 8.79
N PHE A 83 3.73 5.72 7.96
CA PHE A 83 2.40 6.33 7.84
C PHE A 83 1.64 6.34 9.18
N SER A 84 1.64 5.21 9.89
CA SER A 84 0.92 5.06 11.16
C SER A 84 1.54 5.87 12.31
N ILE A 85 2.87 5.89 12.45
CA ILE A 85 3.58 6.56 13.55
C ILE A 85 3.50 8.08 13.39
N PHE A 86 3.79 8.59 12.18
CA PHE A 86 3.81 10.03 11.94
C PHE A 86 2.43 10.63 11.67
N LYS A 87 1.37 9.81 11.62
CA LYS A 87 -0.01 10.24 11.33
C LYS A 87 -0.05 11.11 10.08
N LEU A 88 0.49 10.54 8.99
CA LEU A 88 0.67 11.23 7.71
C LEU A 88 -0.66 11.65 7.08
N ASP A 89 -1.79 11.05 7.49
CA ASP A 89 -3.15 11.47 7.14
C ASP A 89 -3.41 12.96 7.41
N ARG A 90 -2.80 13.51 8.47
CA ARG A 90 -2.97 14.91 8.86
C ARG A 90 -2.44 15.90 7.84
N PHE A 91 -1.42 15.52 7.08
CA PHE A 91 -0.78 16.37 6.07
C PHE A 91 -1.46 16.28 4.70
N ILE A 92 -2.40 15.33 4.52
CA ILE A 92 -3.12 15.14 3.26
C ILE A 92 -4.44 15.92 3.32
N GLY A 93 -4.76 16.67 2.26
CA GLY A 93 -6.04 17.38 2.15
C GLY A 93 -7.21 16.41 1.92
N GLU A 94 -8.41 16.77 2.37
CA GLU A 94 -9.60 15.89 2.29
C GLU A 94 -9.91 15.42 0.87
N ARG A 95 -9.85 16.33 -0.11
CA ARG A 95 -10.07 16.01 -1.53
C ARG A 95 -9.04 15.01 -2.05
N THR A 96 -7.77 15.17 -1.65
CA THR A 96 -6.68 14.27 -2.03
C THR A 96 -6.88 12.90 -1.40
N GLN A 97 -7.33 12.85 -0.14
CA GLN A 97 -7.56 11.60 0.58
C GLN A 97 -8.68 10.77 -0.07
N VAL A 98 -9.77 11.42 -0.51
CA VAL A 98 -10.83 10.74 -1.29
C VAL A 98 -10.28 10.15 -2.59
N TRP A 99 -9.40 10.87 -3.30
CA TRP A 99 -8.78 10.35 -4.52
C TRP A 99 -7.83 9.18 -4.24
N LEU A 100 -7.06 9.24 -3.16
CA LEU A 100 -6.22 8.12 -2.73
C LEU A 100 -7.04 6.86 -2.46
N PHE A 101 -8.23 7.00 -1.87
CA PHE A 101 -9.14 5.85 -1.66
C PHE A 101 -9.70 5.29 -2.96
N ARG A 102 -10.03 6.15 -3.93
CA ARG A 102 -10.55 5.72 -5.25
C ARG A 102 -9.48 5.02 -6.08
N LEU A 103 -8.24 5.50 -6.00
CA LEU A 103 -7.11 4.99 -6.77
C LEU A 103 -6.29 3.93 -6.02
N ALA A 104 -6.70 3.54 -4.81
CA ALA A 104 -5.95 2.60 -3.99
C ALA A 104 -5.70 1.27 -4.68
N LEU A 105 -6.76 0.64 -5.18
CA LEU A 105 -6.64 -0.64 -5.88
C LEU A 105 -5.70 -0.55 -7.11
N PRO A 106 -5.90 0.36 -8.08
CA PRO A 106 -5.01 0.42 -9.24
C PRO A 106 -3.57 0.79 -8.85
N ILE A 107 -3.35 1.70 -7.91
CA ILE A 107 -1.99 2.04 -7.45
C ILE A 107 -1.30 0.83 -6.84
N MET A 108 -1.99 0.08 -5.98
CA MET A 108 -1.44 -1.12 -5.34
C MET A 108 -1.11 -2.20 -6.37
N VAL A 109 -2.03 -2.46 -7.31
CA VAL A 109 -1.81 -3.46 -8.38
C VAL A 109 -0.64 -3.07 -9.26
N ILE A 110 -0.58 -1.83 -9.75
CA ILE A 110 0.51 -1.35 -10.60
C ILE A 110 1.84 -1.43 -9.85
N SER A 111 1.88 -0.97 -8.60
CA SER A 111 3.09 -1.00 -7.77
C SER A 111 3.60 -2.44 -7.60
N CYS A 112 2.72 -3.36 -7.19
CA CYS A 112 3.08 -4.76 -7.01
C CYS A 112 3.49 -5.45 -8.32
N LEU A 113 2.82 -5.15 -9.44
CA LEU A 113 3.23 -5.66 -10.76
C LEU A 113 4.59 -5.12 -11.19
N THR A 114 4.84 -3.82 -11.04
CA THR A 114 6.16 -3.23 -11.33
C THR A 114 7.24 -3.91 -10.50
N VAL A 115 6.97 -4.18 -9.23
CA VAL A 115 7.93 -4.89 -8.38
C VAL A 115 8.13 -6.34 -8.79
N SER A 116 7.07 -7.06 -9.13
CA SER A 116 7.20 -8.44 -9.61
C SER A 116 7.94 -8.55 -10.95
N LEU A 117 7.90 -7.52 -11.81
CA LEU A 117 8.54 -7.54 -13.13
C LEU A 117 9.98 -7.05 -13.12
N PHE A 118 10.33 -6.13 -12.22
CA PHE A 118 11.62 -5.43 -12.23
C PHE A 118 12.41 -5.55 -10.92
N GLY A 119 11.83 -6.18 -9.90
CA GLY A 119 12.40 -6.33 -8.56
C GLY A 119 13.43 -7.46 -8.44
#